data_AF-A0A2H1VTS0-F1
#
_entry.id   AF-A0A2H1VTS0-F1
#
_cell.length_a   1.000
_cell.length_b   1.000
_cell.length_c   1.000
_cell.angle_alpha   90.00
_cell.angle_beta   90.00
_cell.angle_gamma   90.00
#
_symmetry.space_group_name_H-M   'P 1'
#
loop_
_entity.id
_entity.type
_entity.pdbx_description
1 polymer ?
#
loop_
_entity_poly.entity_id
_entity_poly.type
_entity_poly.pdbx_seq_one_letter_code
_entity_poly.pdbx_strand_id
1 'polypeptide(L)'
;FLLCSRPLIVVNMHFKDSLEADDVTSLRSIADLAVSSKMELVFIGEFRTRSNVQSFKTCQSVLNEEIVTTVDVKATGQSSILCPGMLDSTSFNGHSGAIKTGLSHLAIPRGWSWGGPASPFCPIWAEIKVPD
;
A
#
# COMPACT_ATOMS: atom_id res chain seq x y z
N PHE A 1 13.65 -2.45 2.46
CA PHE A 1 14.24 -3.77 2.80
C PHE A 1 14.66 -4.46 1.52
N LEU A 2 15.42 -5.56 1.60
CA LEU A 2 15.76 -6.36 0.42
C LEU A 2 14.80 -7.55 0.32
N LEU A 3 14.18 -7.73 -0.85
CA LEU A 3 13.47 -8.95 -1.23
C LEU A 3 14.27 -9.62 -2.33
N CYS A 4 14.81 -10.81 -2.08
CA CYS A 4 15.68 -11.53 -3.03
C CYS A 4 16.80 -10.63 -3.59
N SER A 5 17.49 -9.91 -2.70
CA SER A 5 18.56 -8.94 -3.03
C SER A 5 18.12 -7.72 -3.86
N ARG A 6 16.82 -7.53 -4.11
CA ARG A 6 16.27 -6.33 -4.76
C ARG A 6 15.73 -5.36 -3.72
N PRO A 7 16.10 -4.06 -3.78
CA PRO A 7 15.59 -3.08 -2.84
C PRO A 7 14.12 -2.78 -3.10
N LEU A 8 13.30 -2.89 -2.06
CA LEU A 8 11.94 -2.36 -2.01
C LEU A 8 11.85 -1.28 -0.93
N ILE A 9 11.43 -0.09 -1.33
CA ILE A 9 11.13 1.02 -0.44
C ILE A 9 9.63 1.01 -0.17
N VAL A 10 9.26 0.95 1.11
CA VAL A 10 7.87 1.01 1.55
C VAL A 10 7.72 2.26 2.39
N VAL A 11 6.84 3.15 1.96
CA VAL A 11 6.50 4.37 2.68
C VAL A 11 5.11 4.19 3.27
N ASN A 12 5.05 4.10 4.59
CA ASN A 12 3.79 4.00 5.31
C ASN A 12 3.12 5.37 5.41
N MET A 13 1.93 5.50 4.83
CA MET A 13 1.16 6.74 4.74
C MET A 13 0.06 6.77 5.79
N HIS A 14 -0.11 7.92 6.43
CA HIS A 14 -1.23 8.17 7.32
C HIS A 14 -1.59 9.64 7.29
N PHE A 15 -2.60 9.98 6.48
CA PHE A 15 -3.13 11.34 6.39
C PHE A 15 -4.32 11.51 7.33
N LYS A 16 -4.29 12.59 8.12
CA LYS A 16 -5.43 12.97 8.97
C LYS A 16 -6.47 13.77 8.19
N ASP A 17 -5.98 14.58 7.26
CA ASP A 17 -6.74 15.57 6.49
C ASP A 17 -6.33 15.55 5.01
N SER A 18 -6.78 16.55 4.26
CA SER A 18 -6.37 16.73 2.86
C SER A 18 -4.89 17.05 2.75
N LEU A 19 -4.25 16.49 1.73
CA LEU A 19 -2.85 16.76 1.39
C LEU A 19 -2.65 18.22 0.96
N GLU A 20 -1.62 18.87 1.49
CA GLU A 20 -1.18 20.19 1.03
C GLU A 20 -0.39 20.10 -0.28
N ALA A 21 -0.35 21.19 -1.04
CA ALA A 21 0.31 21.21 -2.36
C ALA A 21 1.81 20.88 -2.29
N ASP A 22 2.48 21.31 -1.23
CA ASP A 22 3.91 21.09 -1.00
C ASP A 22 4.20 19.61 -0.68
N ASP A 23 3.33 18.96 0.10
CA ASP A 23 3.41 17.52 0.38
C ASP A 23 3.23 16.70 -0.90
N VAL A 24 2.23 17.05 -1.71
CA VAL A 24 1.99 16.38 -3.00
C VAL A 24 3.20 16.52 -3.92
N THR A 25 3.82 17.70 -3.96
CA THR A 25 5.01 17.94 -4.78
C THR A 25 6.18 17.10 -4.30
N SER A 26 6.43 17.07 -3.00
CA SER A 26 7.51 16.29 -2.39
C SER A 26 7.34 14.79 -2.64
N LEU A 27 6.13 14.25 -2.42
CA LEU A 27 5.82 12.83 -2.65
C LEU A 27 5.92 12.45 -4.12
N ARG A 28 5.53 13.34 -5.04
CA ARG A 28 5.72 13.16 -6.48
C ARG A 28 7.20 13.10 -6.84
N SER A 29 8.02 14.00 -6.30
CA SER A 29 9.47 13.97 -6.55
C SER A 29 10.12 12.67 -6.06
N ILE A 30 9.65 12.11 -4.94
CA ILE A 30 10.09 10.78 -4.46
C ILE A 30 9.70 9.68 -5.45
N ALA A 31 8.46 9.70 -5.96
CA ALA A 31 8.00 8.74 -6.97
C ALA A 31 8.82 8.82 -8.26
N ASP A 32 9.04 10.02 -8.79
CA ASP A 32 9.78 10.26 -10.03
C ASP A 32 11.26 9.84 -9.88
N LEU A 33 11.86 10.10 -8.70
CA LEU A 33 13.21 9.64 -8.38
C LEU A 33 13.31 8.12 -8.34
N ALA A 34 12.33 7.44 -7.75
CA ALA A 34 12.29 5.98 -7.71
C ALA A 34 12.21 5.38 -9.13
N VAL A 35 11.32 5.91 -9.98
CA VAL A 35 11.19 5.46 -11.38
C VAL A 35 12.49 5.69 -12.16
N SER A 36 13.07 6.89 -12.10
CA SER A 36 14.30 7.21 -12.82
C SER A 36 15.51 6.40 -12.34
N SER A 37 15.55 6.03 -11.06
CA SER A 37 16.61 5.22 -10.45
C SER A 37 16.36 3.71 -10.55
N LYS A 38 15.25 3.28 -11.17
CA LYS A 38 14.81 1.87 -11.23
C LYS A 38 14.72 1.22 -9.84
N MET A 39 14.27 1.98 -8.85
CA MET A 39 14.02 1.49 -7.50
C MET A 39 12.54 1.19 -7.31
N GLU A 40 12.24 0.04 -6.72
CA GLU A 40 10.86 -0.30 -6.39
C GLU A 40 10.42 0.51 -5.17
N LEU A 41 9.30 1.22 -5.32
CA LEU A 41 8.69 2.05 -4.31
C LEU A 41 7.20 1.74 -4.22
N VAL A 42 6.68 1.70 -3.00
CA VAL A 42 5.24 1.65 -2.75
C VAL A 42 4.88 2.59 -1.60
N PHE A 43 3.81 3.35 -1.81
CA PHE A 43 3.12 4.09 -0.77
C PHE A 43 1.95 3.25 -0.28
N ILE A 44 1.90 2.94 1.01
CA ILE A 44 0.88 2.05 1.58
C ILE A 44 0.31 2.65 2.84
N GLY A 45 -1.00 2.60 3.02
CA GLY A 45 -1.63 2.99 4.29
C GLY A 45 -2.91 3.77 4.09
N GLU A 46 -3.19 4.68 5.02
CA GLU A 46 -4.45 5.42 5.11
C GLU A 46 -4.35 6.79 4.45
N PHE A 47 -5.06 6.95 3.33
CA PHE A 47 -5.06 8.17 2.54
C PHE A 47 -6.21 9.13 2.89
N ARG A 48 -7.13 8.72 3.77
CA ARG A 48 -8.29 9.48 4.27
C ARG A 48 -9.38 9.76 3.23
N THR A 49 -9.01 10.26 2.06
CA THR A 49 -9.95 10.64 1.00
C THR A 49 -9.48 10.14 -0.36
N ARG A 50 -10.44 9.94 -1.27
CA ARG A 50 -10.15 9.62 -2.67
C ARG A 50 -9.37 10.73 -3.38
N SER A 51 -9.61 11.98 -3.01
CA SER A 51 -8.87 13.13 -3.56
C SER A 51 -7.37 13.03 -3.24
N ASN A 52 -7.02 12.60 -2.03
CA ASN A 52 -5.63 12.40 -1.64
C ASN A 52 -4.96 11.31 -2.47
N VAL A 53 -5.65 10.19 -2.73
CA VAL A 53 -5.17 9.13 -3.62
C VAL A 53 -4.94 9.67 -5.04
N GLN A 54 -5.89 10.45 -5.57
CA GLN A 54 -5.82 11.01 -6.93
C GLN A 54 -4.72 12.07 -7.13
N SER A 55 -4.20 12.66 -6.04
CA SER A 55 -3.04 13.57 -6.11
C SER A 55 -1.77 12.89 -6.64
N PHE A 56 -1.68 11.55 -6.52
CA PHE A 56 -0.60 10.70 -7.02
C PHE A 56 -0.85 10.28 -8.47
N LYS A 57 -0.98 11.26 -9.38
CA LYS A 57 -1.37 11.05 -10.80
C LYS A 57 -0.53 10.03 -11.57
N THR A 58 0.73 9.83 -11.18
CA THR A 58 1.68 8.91 -11.82
C THR A 58 1.74 7.54 -11.16
N CYS A 59 0.92 7.32 -10.12
CA CYS A 59 0.86 6.05 -9.40
C CYS A 59 -0.41 5.28 -9.76
N GLN A 60 -0.33 3.95 -9.67
CA GLN A 60 -1.45 3.04 -9.79
C GLN A 60 -1.74 2.38 -8.46
N SER A 61 -3.02 2.22 -8.14
CA SER A 61 -3.43 1.44 -6.96
C SER A 61 -3.39 -0.05 -7.25
N VAL A 62 -2.69 -0.80 -6.41
CA VAL A 62 -2.79 -2.26 -6.35
C VAL A 62 -4.02 -2.69 -5.55
N LEU A 63 -4.46 -1.85 -4.59
CA LEU A 63 -5.62 -2.12 -3.76
C LEU A 63 -6.91 -1.65 -4.46
N ASN A 64 -7.88 -2.56 -4.63
CA ASN A 64 -9.21 -2.18 -5.11
C ASN A 64 -9.88 -1.26 -4.07
N GLU A 65 -10.31 -0.07 -4.50
CA GLU A 65 -10.94 0.96 -3.66
C GLU A 65 -12.25 0.48 -3.00
N GLU A 66 -12.91 -0.54 -3.56
CA GLU A 66 -14.13 -1.14 -3.00
C GLU A 66 -13.86 -2.05 -1.79
N ILE A 67 -12.59 -2.39 -1.53
CA ILE A 67 -12.23 -3.23 -0.39
C ILE A 67 -12.39 -2.40 0.89
N VAL A 68 -13.36 -2.81 1.71
CA VAL A 68 -13.54 -2.26 3.05
C VAL A 68 -12.35 -2.65 3.93
N THR A 69 -11.58 -1.65 4.36
CA THR A 69 -10.35 -1.81 5.18
C THR A 69 -10.58 -1.51 6.66
N THR A 70 -11.84 -1.42 7.11
CA THR A 70 -12.21 -1.17 8.50
C THR A 70 -13.40 -2.03 8.91
N VAL A 71 -13.44 -2.44 10.18
CA VAL A 71 -14.62 -3.08 10.78
C VAL A 71 -15.55 -2.05 11.46
N ASP A 72 -15.10 -0.80 11.63
CA ASP A 72 -15.94 0.30 12.10
C ASP A 72 -16.71 0.92 10.94
N VAL A 73 -18.03 0.72 10.93
CA VAL A 73 -18.96 1.26 9.92
C VAL A 73 -19.03 2.79 9.91
N LYS A 74 -18.57 3.46 10.96
CA LYS A 74 -18.51 4.93 11.05
C LYS A 74 -17.17 5.49 10.59
N ALA A 75 -16.14 4.64 10.49
CA ALA A 75 -14.83 5.09 10.06
C ALA A 75 -14.90 5.53 8.60
N THR A 76 -14.56 6.80 8.37
CA THR A 76 -14.44 7.39 7.04
C THR A 76 -12.96 7.49 6.72
N GLY A 77 -12.51 6.67 5.79
CA GLY A 77 -11.11 6.56 5.40
C GLY A 77 -11.00 5.79 4.10
N GLN A 78 -9.92 6.06 3.38
CA GLN A 78 -9.57 5.35 2.16
C GLN A 78 -8.15 4.85 2.33
N SER A 79 -7.99 3.56 2.56
CA SER A 79 -6.66 2.96 2.49
C SER A 79 -6.33 2.62 1.03
N SER A 80 -5.04 2.72 0.68
CA SER A 80 -4.54 2.41 -0.66
C SER A 80 -3.12 1.86 -0.63
N ILE A 81 -2.75 1.18 -1.71
CA ILE A 81 -1.40 0.69 -2.00
C ILE A 81 -1.04 1.24 -3.36
N LEU A 82 -0.22 2.29 -3.43
CA LEU A 82 0.11 3.02 -4.65
C LEU A 82 1.55 2.72 -5.08
N CYS A 83 1.70 2.35 -6.35
CA CYS A 83 2.99 2.09 -6.97
C CYS A 83 3.23 3.12 -8.09
N PRO A 84 4.40 3.78 -8.16
CA PRO A 84 4.73 4.63 -9.30
C PRO A 84 4.83 3.83 -10.60
N GLY A 85 4.31 4.40 -11.70
CA GLY A 85 4.35 3.78 -13.02
C GLY A 85 3.20 2.79 -13.28
N MET A 86 3.41 1.89 -14.24
CA MET A 86 2.40 0.89 -14.64
C MET A 86 2.60 -0.40 -13.85
N LEU A 87 1.53 -1.04 -13.38
CA LEU A 87 1.58 -2.31 -12.63
C LEU A 87 2.43 -3.38 -13.33
N ASP A 88 2.31 -3.51 -14.65
CA ASP A 88 3.08 -4.48 -15.46
C ASP A 88 4.60 -4.26 -15.39
N SER A 89 5.02 -3.01 -15.15
CA SER A 89 6.42 -2.62 -15.00
C SER A 89 6.94 -2.70 -13.56
N THR A 90 6.07 -3.02 -12.59
CA THR A 90 6.42 -3.13 -11.17
C THR A 90 6.58 -4.59 -10.75
N SER A 91 7.13 -4.78 -9.56
CA SER A 91 7.20 -6.08 -8.90
C SER A 91 5.86 -6.57 -8.35
N PHE A 92 4.75 -5.82 -8.49
CA PHE A 92 3.43 -6.29 -8.05
C PHE A 92 2.72 -7.05 -9.17
N ASN A 93 1.84 -7.97 -8.80
CA ASN A 93 1.02 -8.74 -9.77
C ASN A 93 -0.46 -8.35 -9.78
N GLY A 94 -0.84 -7.32 -9.04
CA GLY A 94 -2.21 -6.82 -8.99
C GLY A 94 -3.10 -7.48 -7.93
N HIS A 95 -2.65 -8.52 -7.23
CA HIS A 95 -3.41 -9.09 -6.13
C HIS A 95 -3.19 -8.32 -4.82
N SER A 96 -4.28 -8.07 -4.11
CA SER A 96 -4.28 -7.30 -2.86
C SER A 96 -5.54 -7.55 -2.05
N GLY A 97 -5.54 -7.11 -0.79
CA GLY A 97 -6.75 -7.12 0.02
C GLY A 97 -6.57 -6.63 1.45
N ALA A 98 -7.59 -6.87 2.26
CA ALA A 98 -7.62 -6.54 3.69
C ALA A 98 -7.82 -7.80 4.54
N ILE A 99 -7.13 -7.88 5.67
CA ILE A 99 -7.16 -9.02 6.59
C ILE A 99 -8.22 -8.77 7.67
N LYS A 100 -9.35 -9.48 7.59
CA LYS A 100 -10.51 -9.30 8.49
C LYS A 100 -10.71 -10.42 9.50
N THR A 101 -10.35 -11.65 9.14
CA THR A 101 -10.59 -12.86 9.94
C THR A 101 -9.29 -13.48 10.45
N GLY A 102 -8.19 -12.73 10.33
CA GLY A 102 -6.87 -13.19 10.67
C GLY A 102 -6.18 -13.98 9.57
N LEU A 103 -4.86 -14.05 9.63
CA LEU A 103 -4.05 -14.83 8.69
C LEU A 103 -3.46 -16.06 9.38
N SER A 104 -3.63 -17.20 8.72
CA SER A 104 -2.88 -18.43 8.95
C SER A 104 -2.36 -18.88 7.58
N HIS A 105 -1.04 -18.74 7.37
CA HIS A 105 -0.38 -19.01 6.10
C HIS A 105 0.85 -19.89 6.37
N LEU A 106 1.24 -20.74 5.41
CA LEU A 106 2.38 -21.65 5.57
C LEU A 106 3.72 -20.93 5.84
N ALA A 107 3.85 -19.71 5.34
CA ALA A 107 5.00 -18.83 5.60
C ALA A 107 4.90 -18.05 6.92
N ILE A 108 3.78 -18.11 7.64
CA ILE A 108 3.67 -17.55 9.00
C ILE A 108 4.17 -18.64 9.98
N PRO A 109 5.20 -18.35 10.80
CA PRO A 109 5.76 -19.34 11.73
C PRO A 109 4.71 -20.00 12.62
N ARG A 110 4.89 -21.30 12.93
CA ARG A 110 3.97 -22.03 13.82
C ARG A 110 3.87 -21.33 15.18
N GLY A 111 2.65 -21.00 15.59
CA GLY A 111 2.36 -20.26 16.83
C GLY A 111 2.15 -18.75 16.62
N TRP A 112 2.44 -18.22 15.43
CA TRP A 112 2.02 -16.88 15.04
C TRP A 112 0.69 -17.01 14.31
N SER A 113 -0.39 -16.54 14.93
CA SER A 113 -1.64 -16.25 14.25
C SER A 113 -1.87 -14.75 14.34
N TRP A 114 -2.25 -14.14 13.23
CA TRP A 114 -2.81 -12.79 13.31
C TRP A 114 -4.28 -12.99 13.63
N GLY A 115 -4.67 -12.86 14.89
CA GLY A 115 -5.99 -13.20 15.43
C GLY A 115 -7.12 -12.25 15.04
N GLY A 116 -7.19 -11.85 13.77
CA GLY A 116 -8.05 -10.78 13.29
C GLY A 116 -7.39 -9.40 13.39
N PRO A 117 -8.17 -8.33 13.19
CA PRO A 117 -7.67 -6.97 13.25
C PRO A 117 -7.20 -6.61 14.66
N ALA A 118 -5.99 -6.07 14.79
CA ALA A 118 -5.49 -5.54 16.07
C ALA A 118 -6.15 -4.18 16.46
N SER A 119 -6.90 -3.59 15.52
CA SER A 119 -7.62 -2.33 15.66
C SER A 119 -8.86 -2.35 14.76
N PRO A 120 -9.76 -1.35 14.81
CA PRO A 120 -10.84 -1.23 13.83
C PRO A 120 -10.36 -1.18 12.37
N PHE A 121 -9.11 -0.77 12.13
CA PHE A 121 -8.49 -0.78 10.81
C PHE A 121 -7.85 -2.15 10.54
N CYS A 122 -8.26 -2.75 9.42
CA CYS A 122 -7.78 -4.03 8.95
C CYS A 122 -6.42 -3.85 8.27
N PRO A 123 -5.41 -4.69 8.60
CA PRO A 123 -4.17 -4.70 7.85
C PRO A 123 -4.44 -4.97 6.36
N ILE A 124 -3.79 -4.21 5.48
CA ILE A 124 -3.86 -4.39 4.03
C ILE A 124 -2.61 -5.11 3.51
N TRP A 125 -2.75 -5.82 2.40
CA TRP A 125 -1.66 -6.57 1.76
C TRP A 125 -1.70 -6.44 0.25
N ALA A 126 -0.55 -6.63 -0.39
CA ALA A 126 -0.41 -6.80 -1.83
C ALA A 126 0.63 -7.89 -2.11
N GLU A 127 0.46 -8.61 -3.22
CA GLU A 127 1.36 -9.68 -3.64
C GLU A 127 2.46 -9.14 -4.55
N ILE A 128 3.68 -9.60 -4.27
CA ILE A 128 4.90 -9.21 -4.98
C ILE A 128 5.39 -10.44 -5.76
N LYS A 129 5.70 -10.23 -7.04
CA LYS A 129 6.43 -11.14 -7.91
C LYS A 129 7.81 -11.38 -7.32
N VAL A 130 8.01 -12.56 -6.77
CA VAL A 130 9.34 -13.04 -6.40
C VAL A 130 9.96 -13.61 -7.68
N PRO A 131 11.06 -13.03 -8.19
CA PRO A 131 11.78 -13.63 -9.31
C PRO A 131 12.38 -14.96 -8.86
N ASP A 132 12.37 -15.94 -9.76
CA ASP A 132 13.14 -17.18 -9.60
C ASP A 132 14.64 -16.90 -9.41
#